data_AF-D6RHX2-F1
#
_entry.id   AF-D6RHX2-F1
#
_cell.length_a   1.000
_cell.length_b   1.000
_cell.length_c   1.000
_cell.angle_alpha   90.00
_cell.angle_beta   90.00
_cell.angle_gamma   90.00
#
_symmetry.space_group_name_H-M   'P 1'
#
loop_
_entity.id
_entity.type
_entity.pdbx_description
1 polymer ?
#
loop_
_entity_poly.entity_id
_entity_poly.type
_entity_poly.pdbx_seq_one_letter_code
_entity_poly.pdbx_strand_id
1 'polypeptide(L)'
;MKEKNINPEKDASFKICMKMCLLQITGYKQLYLDVESVRKRPYDSDNLQHEELLMKLWNLLMPTKKLNARISKQWAEIGFQGDDPKTDFRGMGILG
;
A
#
# COMPACT_ATOMS: atom_id res chain seq x y z
N MET A 1 25.45 19.73 27.97
CA MET A 1 24.60 18.54 27.82
C MET A 1 24.82 17.67 29.05
N LYS A 2 23.77 17.29 29.80
CA LYS A 2 23.93 16.39 30.96
C LYS A 2 23.79 14.94 30.48
N GLU A 3 24.83 14.14 30.66
CA GLU A 3 24.80 12.72 30.34
C GLU A 3 23.98 11.94 31.38
N LYS A 4 23.23 10.94 30.93
CA LYS A 4 22.50 10.03 31.82
C LYS A 4 23.43 8.88 32.23
N ASN A 5 23.69 8.73 33.52
CA ASN A 5 24.49 7.64 34.08
C ASN A 5 23.68 6.34 34.14
N ILE A 6 23.60 5.62 33.02
CA ILE A 6 22.94 4.31 32.95
C ILE A 6 23.93 3.23 33.39
N ASN A 7 23.59 2.45 34.42
CA ASN A 7 24.39 1.35 34.90
C ASN A 7 23.90 0.02 34.30
N PRO A 8 24.70 -0.65 33.45
CA PRO A 8 24.37 -1.93 32.84
C PRO A 8 23.81 -3.05 33.73
N GLU A 9 24.27 -3.13 34.97
CA GLU A 9 23.93 -4.20 35.91
C GLU A 9 22.67 -3.86 36.71
N LYS A 10 22.47 -2.58 37.03
CA LYS A 10 21.28 -2.10 37.77
C LYS A 10 20.10 -1.82 36.84
N ASP A 11 20.38 -1.43 35.60
CA ASP A 11 19.39 -1.01 34.60
C ASP A 11 19.27 -2.05 33.46
N ALA A 12 19.26 -3.34 33.79
CA ALA A 12 19.17 -4.41 32.80
C ALA A 12 17.94 -4.28 31.88
N SER A 13 16.81 -3.82 32.43
CA SER A 13 15.58 -3.55 31.68
C SER A 13 15.75 -2.41 30.67
N PHE A 14 16.56 -1.39 30.97
CA PHE A 14 16.79 -0.27 30.07
C PHE A 14 17.41 -0.74 28.75
N LYS A 15 18.41 -1.64 28.79
CA LYS A 15 19.03 -2.18 27.57
C LYS A 15 18.02 -2.94 26.71
N ILE A 16 17.18 -3.75 27.35
CA ILE A 16 16.13 -4.53 26.68
C ILE A 16 15.11 -3.59 26.04
N CYS A 17 14.56 -2.66 26.81
CA CYS A 17 13.59 -1.68 26.33
C CYS A 17 14.18 -0.81 25.21
N MET A 18 15.41 -0.34 25.35
CA MET A 18 16.08 0.47 24.33
C MET A 18 16.26 -0.32 23.02
N LYS A 19 16.69 -1.59 23.10
CA LYS A 19 16.78 -2.46 21.92
C LYS A 19 15.41 -2.65 21.26
N MET A 20 14.37 -2.91 22.06
CA MET A 20 13.00 -3.06 21.55
C MET A 20 12.50 -1.78 20.86
N CYS A 21 12.70 -0.61 21.47
CA CYS A 21 12.34 0.67 20.87
C CYS A 21 13.06 0.89 19.54
N LEU A 22 14.37 0.62 19.47
CA LEU A 22 15.14 0.77 18.24
C LEU A 22 14.65 -0.19 17.14
N LEU A 23 14.34 -1.44 17.48
CA LEU A 23 13.77 -2.41 16.55
C LEU A 23 12.39 -1.97 16.03
N GLN A 24 11.53 -1.44 16.91
CA GLN A 24 10.22 -0.93 16.52
C GLN A 24 10.33 0.30 15.61
N ILE A 25 11.20 1.25 15.94
CA ILE A 25 11.42 2.47 15.13
C ILE A 25 11.95 2.09 13.74
N THR A 26 12.95 1.21 13.68
CA THR A 26 13.54 0.76 12.41
C THR A 26 12.56 -0.07 11.59
N GLY A 27 11.84 -1.00 12.23
CA GLY A 27 10.80 -1.80 11.59
C GLY A 27 9.67 -0.96 11.02
N TYR A 28 9.20 0.05 11.76
CA TYR A 28 8.18 0.98 11.27
C TYR A 28 8.66 1.77 10.04
N LYS A 29 9.91 2.27 10.08
CA LYS A 29 10.49 2.96 8.92
C LYS A 29 10.58 2.05 7.70
N GLN A 30 10.98 0.79 7.89
CA GLN A 30 11.05 -0.17 6.79
C GLN A 30 9.66 -0.43 6.21
N LEU A 31 8.66 -0.70 7.06
CA LEU A 31 7.28 -0.89 6.62
C LEU A 31 6.76 0.31 5.82
N TYR A 32 7.03 1.53 6.28
CA TYR A 32 6.67 2.74 5.56
C TYR A 32 7.31 2.80 4.17
N LEU A 33 8.60 2.50 4.06
CA LEU A 33 9.31 2.47 2.78
C LEU A 33 8.75 1.39 1.84
N ASP A 34 8.44 0.21 2.39
CA ASP A 34 7.88 -0.90 1.61
C ASP A 34 6.50 -0.53 1.06
N VAL A 35 5.62 0.03 1.89
CA VAL A 35 4.28 0.51 1.47
C VAL A 35 4.41 1.62 0.42
N GLU A 36 5.29 2.60 0.64
CA GLU A 36 5.54 3.68 -0.33
C GLU A 36 6.09 3.15 -1.65
N SER A 37 6.90 2.09 -1.63
CA SER A 37 7.42 1.47 -2.85
C SER A 37 6.31 0.87 -3.71
N VAL A 38 5.28 0.29 -3.09
CA VAL A 38 4.13 -0.28 -3.79
C VAL A 38 3.18 0.85 -4.24
N ARG A 39 2.91 1.84 -3.38
CA ARG A 39 2.09 3.02 -3.72
C ARG A 39 2.62 3.77 -4.95
N LYS A 40 3.94 3.85 -5.09
CA LYS A 40 4.60 4.53 -6.22
C LYS A 40 4.65 3.71 -7.50
N ARG A 41 4.28 2.42 -7.46
CA ARG A 41 4.26 1.57 -8.65
C ARG A 41 3.04 1.93 -9.49
N PRO A 42 3.20 2.51 -10.68
CA PRO A 42 2.07 2.91 -11.50
C PRO A 42 1.30 1.68 -11.99
N TYR A 43 -0.02 1.83 -12.12
CA TYR A 43 -0.81 0.87 -12.86
C TYR A 43 -0.37 0.85 -14.33
N ASP A 44 -0.30 -0.34 -14.90
CA ASP A 44 0.13 -0.57 -16.28
C ASP A 44 -0.89 -1.48 -16.98
N SER A 45 -1.51 -0.94 -18.03
CA SER A 45 -2.53 -1.63 -18.83
C SER A 45 -1.94 -2.73 -19.72
N ASP A 46 -0.64 -2.69 -19.98
CA ASP A 46 0.05 -3.71 -20.75
C ASP A 46 0.55 -4.86 -19.85
N ASN A 47 0.43 -4.70 -18.52
CA ASN A 47 0.76 -5.73 -17.54
C ASN A 47 -0.47 -6.59 -17.22
N LEU A 48 -0.42 -7.86 -17.63
CA LEU A 48 -1.50 -8.83 -17.43
C LEU A 48 -1.92 -8.99 -15.97
N GLN A 49 -0.98 -8.94 -15.01
CA GLN A 49 -1.30 -9.09 -13.59
C GLN A 49 -2.10 -7.90 -13.05
N HIS A 50 -1.81 -6.69 -13.55
CA HIS A 50 -2.56 -5.50 -13.16
C HIS A 50 -3.98 -5.51 -13.73
N GLU A 51 -4.14 -5.93 -14.99
CA GLU A 51 -5.46 -6.10 -15.61
C GLU A 51 -6.26 -7.23 -14.95
N GLU A 52 -5.64 -8.35 -14.55
CA GLU A 52 -6.31 -9.41 -13.79
C GLU A 52 -6.86 -8.91 -12.45
N LEU A 53 -6.11 -8.08 -11.72
CA LEU A 53 -6.57 -7.47 -10.47
C LEU A 53 -7.76 -6.52 -10.71
N LEU A 54 -7.69 -5.70 -11.76
CA LEU A 54 -8.78 -4.80 -12.16
C LEU A 54 -10.06 -5.57 -12.52
N MET A 55 -9.94 -6.65 -13.29
CA MET A 55 -11.09 -7.49 -13.66
C MET A 55 -11.65 -8.25 -12.45
N LYS A 56 -10.78 -8.69 -11.53
CA LYS A 56 -11.21 -9.28 -10.25
C LYS A 56 -12.01 -8.28 -9.42
N LEU A 57 -11.58 -7.03 -9.35
CA LEU A 57 -12.30 -5.96 -8.65
C LEU A 57 -13.72 -5.81 -9.21
N TRP A 58 -13.85 -5.70 -10.54
CA TRP A 58 -15.15 -5.61 -11.19
C TRP A 58 -16.05 -6.80 -10.86
N ASN A 59 -15.54 -8.02 -11.01
CA ASN A 59 -16.32 -9.24 -10.79
C ASN A 59 -16.77 -9.40 -9.33
N LEU A 60 -16.01 -8.89 -8.37
CA LEU A 60 -16.37 -8.91 -6.95
C LEU A 60 -17.43 -7.86 -6.61
N LEU A 61 -17.35 -6.66 -7.21
CA LEU A 61 -18.27 -5.56 -6.92
C LEU A 61 -19.58 -5.64 -7.73
N MET A 62 -19.52 -6.19 -8.95
CA MET A 62 -20.64 -6.26 -9.90
C MET A 62 -20.86 -7.70 -10.41
N PRO A 63 -21.14 -8.68 -9.53
CA PRO A 63 -21.16 -10.11 -9.89
C PRO A 63 -22.24 -10.49 -10.92
N THR A 64 -23.31 -9.70 -11.03
CA THR A 64 -24.42 -9.94 -11.95
C THR A 64 -24.26 -9.24 -13.30
N LYS A 65 -23.28 -8.35 -13.44
CA LYS A 65 -23.09 -7.52 -14.63
C LYS A 65 -21.71 -7.74 -15.22
N LYS A 66 -21.66 -8.28 -16.44
CA LYS A 66 -20.40 -8.41 -17.18
C LYS A 66 -19.92 -7.04 -17.66
N LEU A 67 -18.61 -6.85 -17.62
CA LEU A 67 -17.97 -5.70 -18.24
C LEU A 67 -17.94 -5.92 -19.76
N ASN A 68 -18.44 -4.96 -20.53
CA ASN A 68 -18.52 -5.07 -21.99
C ASN A 68 -17.15 -4.85 -22.65
N ALA A 69 -16.37 -3.93 -22.09
CA ALA A 69 -15.03 -3.61 -22.56
C ALA A 69 -14.20 -3.01 -21.42
N ARG A 70 -12.89 -3.20 -21.49
CA ARG A 70 -11.94 -2.67 -20.50
C ARG A 70 -11.99 -1.14 -20.39
N ILE A 71 -12.22 -0.43 -21.50
CA ILE A 71 -12.52 1.00 -21.49
C ILE A 71 -14.03 1.14 -21.72
N SER A 72 -14.77 1.54 -20.70
CA SER A 72 -16.21 1.72 -20.78
C SER A 72 -16.74 2.60 -19.64
N LYS A 73 -17.88 3.25 -19.88
CA LYS A 73 -18.61 4.03 -18.86
C LYS A 73 -19.06 3.22 -17.64
N GLN A 74 -19.01 1.88 -17.72
CA GLN A 74 -19.46 1.01 -16.64
C GLN A 74 -18.62 1.18 -15.36
N TRP A 75 -17.35 1.56 -15.49
CA TRP A 75 -16.46 1.81 -14.35
C TRP A 75 -16.99 2.90 -13.40
N ALA A 76 -17.71 3.89 -13.92
CA ALA A 76 -18.35 4.92 -13.11
C ALA A 76 -19.43 4.35 -12.15
N GLU A 77 -20.00 3.17 -12.44
CA GLU A 77 -20.98 2.52 -11.57
C GLU A 77 -20.37 2.04 -10.24
N ILE A 78 -19.06 1.80 -10.22
CA ILE A 78 -18.31 1.44 -9.01
C ILE A 78 -17.39 2.57 -8.53
N GLY A 79 -17.55 3.79 -9.08
CA GLY A 79 -16.91 5.01 -8.57
C GLY A 79 -15.62 5.46 -9.26
N PHE A 80 -15.18 4.78 -10.33
CA PHE A 80 -14.03 5.26 -11.13
C PHE A 80 -14.40 6.50 -11.95
N GLN A 81 -13.39 7.32 -12.24
CA GLN A 81 -13.54 8.55 -13.01
C GLN A 81 -13.36 8.30 -14.50
N GLY A 82 -14.42 8.54 -15.27
CA GLY A 82 -14.41 8.38 -16.73
C GLY A 82 -14.48 6.94 -17.20
N ASP A 83 -14.09 6.70 -18.46
CA ASP A 83 -14.27 5.41 -19.12
C ASP A 83 -13.04 4.49 -18.94
N ASP A 84 -11.88 5.08 -18.65
CA ASP A 84 -10.61 4.38 -18.48
C ASP A 84 -10.17 4.39 -17.00
N PRO A 85 -10.24 3.23 -16.30
CA PRO A 85 -9.88 3.13 -14.88
C PRO A 85 -8.39 3.36 -14.60
N LYS A 86 -7.51 3.30 -15.62
CA LYS A 86 -6.08 3.62 -15.49
C LYS A 86 -5.85 4.99 -14.86
N THR A 87 -6.75 5.93 -15.16
CA THR A 87 -6.60 7.32 -14.72
C THR A 87 -6.83 7.51 -13.21
N ASP A 88 -7.58 6.62 -12.56
CA ASP A 88 -7.84 6.66 -11.12
C ASP A 88 -6.61 6.19 -10.31
N PHE A 89 -5.82 5.26 -10.86
CA PHE A 89 -4.63 4.72 -10.19
C PHE A 89 -3.42 5.67 -10.15
N ARG A 90 -3.52 6.90 -10.69
CA ARG A 90 -2.38 7.83 -10.77
C ARG A 90 -1.85 8.27 -9.40
N GLY A 91 -2.71 8.39 -8.39
CA GLY A 91 -2.32 8.90 -7.06
C GLY A 91 -1.72 7.84 -6.13
N MET A 92 -2.28 6.63 -6.16
CA MET A 92 -1.94 5.52 -5.27
C MET A 92 -1.28 4.32 -5.97
N GLY A 93 -1.03 4.43 -7.28
CA GLY A 93 -0.44 3.36 -8.07
C GLY A 93 -1.31 2.12 -8.05
N ILE A 94 -0.68 0.94 -7.95
CA ILE A 94 -1.37 -0.35 -7.88
C ILE A 94 -2.18 -0.56 -6.58
N LEU A 95 -2.02 0.32 -5.58
CA LEU A 95 -2.83 0.31 -4.35
C LEU A 95 -4.11 1.16 -4.45
N GLY A 96 -4.31 1.85 -5.58
CA GLY A 96 -5.51 2.65 -5.81
C GLY A 96 -6.75 1.80 -6.06
#